data_AF-A0A7J6WPV8-F1
#
_entry.id   AF-A0A7J6WPV8-F1
#
_cell.length_a   1.000
_cell.length_b   1.000
_cell.length_c   1.000
_cell.angle_alpha   90.00
_cell.angle_beta   90.00
_cell.angle_gamma   90.00
#
_symmetry.space_group_name_H-M   'P 1'
#
loop_
_entity.id
_entity.type
_entity.pdbx_description
1 polymer ?
#
loop_
_entity_poly.entity_id
_entity_poly.type
_entity_poly.pdbx_seq_one_letter_code
_entity_poly.pdbx_strand_id
1 'polypeptide(L)'
;MFFCYFTSKTSAQQKYTGNSVLDCGKTDETGPSADFLYTCNSNESSCRAFFIFKSQPPYNSVSTISKLTSSNFSELAIINNVSSDTVFPTSKEVIVPVNCSCLGQYFQANSSYVIASKLETYFTIANYTYEGLAACNSLMAENVYGEKDLLPGLEVRVPLRCACPTSEQRAMGAKYLLTYSIFWGDNVTTISERFTVSRNSILDANGFSEYEPILYPFTTLLIPIPVEPSSSQTIIQTPQIVSPDRLSPRKPESKKGLYLVVGISLSSALLVLICVSLAFVFLHQRKKLHALHKKKWVLPENLLVGIANVDRVLRVFAYEELKVATNNFDSSSRMEGSVYRGALGGEVVVIKKVHNDLWKEAKILNKLNHFNLTRLYGVCEDNGCAYLVFEYMENGCLRNWLSKKNCPSVQSWVHRVQIALDVANGLLYLHNFTDPAYVHKDIKSSNILLDENLRAKIANFSLAISTETKEDGFFSSKFVGTRGYMAPEYLEIGLVSPKIDVYAFGVVMLELITGKNVVMIHDGKELLLSSAVISIMEGKNVEFELYNFLDPSLNAVYRIDLALAVAKISVACLKRDPAKRPCMDEVVSTLMRIQRDCEIV
;
A
#
# COMPACT_ATOMS: atom_id res chain seq x y z
N MET A 1 -18.45 56.23 25.26
CA MET A 1 -17.16 56.03 24.56
C MET A 1 -16.80 54.56 24.69
N PHE A 2 -17.27 53.71 23.76
CA PHE A 2 -16.96 52.28 23.79
C PHE A 2 -15.61 52.04 23.12
N PHE A 3 -14.65 51.50 23.86
CA PHE A 3 -13.41 50.98 23.28
C PHE A 3 -13.71 49.62 22.65
N CYS A 4 -13.88 49.61 21.33
CA CYS A 4 -13.82 48.36 20.56
C CYS A 4 -12.38 47.83 20.63
N TYR A 5 -12.15 46.82 21.47
CA TYR A 5 -10.96 45.99 21.37
C TYR A 5 -10.99 45.27 20.02
N PHE A 6 -10.25 45.80 19.05
CA PHE A 6 -9.85 45.03 17.87
C PHE A 6 -8.93 43.91 18.35
N THR A 7 -9.48 42.71 18.52
CA THR A 7 -8.68 41.50 18.55
C THR A 7 -8.03 41.34 17.19
N SER A 8 -6.74 41.67 17.09
CA SER A 8 -5.94 41.33 15.92
C SER A 8 -6.10 39.84 15.65
N LYS A 9 -6.69 39.49 14.50
CA LYS A 9 -6.66 38.12 14.01
C LYS A 9 -5.21 37.78 13.75
N THR A 10 -4.62 36.95 14.62
CA THR A 10 -3.38 36.24 14.32
C THR A 10 -3.67 35.28 13.18
N SER A 11 -3.52 35.77 11.95
CA SER A 11 -3.52 34.91 10.76
C SER A 11 -2.40 33.89 10.91
N ALA A 12 -2.75 32.62 10.75
CA ALA A 12 -1.79 31.53 10.57
C ALA A 12 -0.69 31.97 9.59
N GLN A 13 0.56 32.00 10.05
CA GLN A 13 1.65 32.55 9.24
C GLN A 13 1.89 31.67 8.01
N GLN A 14 1.96 30.36 8.20
CA GLN A 14 1.64 29.37 7.19
C GLN A 14 0.57 28.44 7.77
N LYS A 15 -0.44 28.06 6.99
CA LYS A 15 -1.47 27.14 7.48
C LYS A 15 -1.04 25.69 7.26
N TYR A 16 -0.95 24.91 8.34
CA TYR A 16 -0.87 23.46 8.24
C TYR A 16 -2.20 22.90 7.75
N THR A 17 -2.14 22.08 6.69
CA THR A 17 -3.33 21.50 6.06
C THR A 17 -3.42 19.97 6.21
N GLY A 18 -2.39 19.33 6.75
CA GLY A 18 -2.34 17.88 6.92
C GLY A 18 -2.51 17.14 5.60
N ASN A 19 -3.33 16.09 5.59
CA ASN A 19 -3.45 15.16 4.46
C ASN A 19 -3.93 15.80 3.13
N SER A 20 -4.43 17.04 3.10
CA SER A 20 -4.82 17.67 1.83
C SER A 20 -3.65 18.15 0.95
N VAL A 21 -2.41 18.12 1.46
CA VAL A 21 -1.19 18.23 0.65
C VAL A 21 -0.93 16.98 -0.21
N LEU A 22 -1.60 15.86 0.10
CA LEU A 22 -1.47 14.58 -0.61
C LEU A 22 -2.43 14.47 -1.82
N ASP A 23 -3.30 15.47 -2.03
CA ASP A 23 -4.28 15.52 -3.11
C ASP A 23 -3.69 16.20 -4.35
N CYS A 24 -3.14 15.40 -5.26
CA CYS A 24 -2.51 15.87 -6.50
C CYS A 24 -3.52 16.52 -7.48
N GLY A 25 -4.83 16.37 -7.25
CA GLY A 25 -5.87 16.98 -8.08
C GLY A 25 -6.13 18.47 -7.77
N LYS A 26 -5.57 19.01 -6.68
CA LYS A 26 -5.76 20.41 -6.27
C LYS A 26 -4.86 21.37 -7.02
N THR A 27 -5.44 22.21 -7.87
CA THR A 27 -4.81 23.41 -8.44
C THR A 27 -4.94 24.61 -7.49
N ASP A 28 -4.16 25.66 -7.73
CA ASP A 28 -4.19 26.94 -7.02
C ASP A 28 -5.00 28.04 -7.77
N GLU A 29 -5.83 27.63 -8.74
CA GLU A 29 -6.70 28.52 -9.53
C GLU A 29 -7.62 29.40 -8.66
N THR A 30 -7.98 28.95 -7.46
CA THR A 30 -8.79 29.70 -6.49
C THR A 30 -7.97 30.69 -5.62
N GLY A 31 -6.67 30.80 -5.85
CA GLY A 31 -5.73 31.60 -5.06
C GLY A 31 -4.71 30.73 -4.28
N PRO A 32 -3.61 31.35 -3.81
CA PRO A 32 -2.45 30.63 -3.32
C PRO A 32 -2.74 29.84 -2.04
N SER A 33 -2.48 28.54 -2.09
CA SER A 33 -2.81 27.58 -1.03
C SER A 33 -1.59 26.86 -0.45
N ALA A 34 -1.58 26.69 0.88
CA ALA A 34 -0.59 25.88 1.59
C ALA A 34 -0.66 24.37 1.27
N ASP A 35 -1.74 23.89 0.64
CA ASP A 35 -1.80 22.54 0.03
C ASP A 35 -0.84 22.37 -1.15
N PHE A 36 -0.35 23.47 -1.74
CA PHE A 36 0.53 23.48 -2.91
C PHE A 36 1.98 23.73 -2.47
N LEU A 37 2.26 24.94 -1.99
CA LEU A 37 3.54 25.38 -1.41
C LEU A 37 3.27 26.43 -0.32
N TYR A 38 4.26 26.77 0.50
CA TYR A 38 4.13 27.85 1.49
C TYR A 38 4.09 29.22 0.80
N THR A 39 3.20 30.13 1.21
CA THR A 39 2.94 31.39 0.49
C THR A 39 3.96 32.48 0.83
N CYS A 40 4.24 33.40 -0.09
CA CYS A 40 5.15 34.53 0.17
C CYS A 40 4.55 35.53 1.16
N ASN A 41 4.95 35.42 2.44
CA ASN A 41 4.44 36.21 3.57
C ASN A 41 5.54 36.98 4.34
N SER A 42 6.77 37.01 3.82
CA SER A 42 7.92 37.71 4.44
C SER A 42 8.27 38.99 3.67
N ASN A 43 8.92 39.93 4.37
CA ASN A 43 9.53 41.11 3.77
C ASN A 43 10.82 40.78 2.98
N GLU A 44 11.43 39.62 3.24
CA GLU A 44 12.60 39.12 2.51
C GLU A 44 12.17 38.17 1.38
N SER A 45 12.62 38.44 0.16
CA SER A 45 12.33 37.60 -1.02
C SER A 45 13.16 36.31 -1.08
N SER A 46 14.21 36.18 -0.29
CA SER A 46 14.95 34.93 -0.09
C SER A 46 15.67 34.92 1.25
N CYS A 47 15.97 33.71 1.75
CA CYS A 47 16.61 33.50 3.05
C CYS A 47 17.33 32.15 3.13
N ARG A 48 18.12 31.97 4.19
CA ARG A 48 18.65 30.67 4.61
C ARG A 48 17.55 29.87 5.31
N ALA A 49 17.31 28.64 4.88
CA ALA A 49 16.39 27.70 5.52
C ALA A 49 17.02 26.30 5.61
N PHE A 50 16.36 25.39 6.32
CA PHE A 50 16.85 24.03 6.54
C PHE A 50 15.74 23.01 6.37
N PHE A 51 16.07 21.82 5.87
CA PHE A 51 15.20 20.65 5.93
C PHE A 51 15.74 19.59 6.89
N ILE A 52 14.85 18.80 7.49
CA ILE A 52 15.19 17.49 8.05
C ILE A 52 14.71 16.41 7.08
N PHE A 53 15.68 15.74 6.46
CA PHE A 53 15.48 14.65 5.51
C PHE A 53 15.91 13.33 6.16
N LYS A 54 15.13 12.25 6.03
CA LYS A 54 15.49 10.94 6.58
C LYS A 54 16.25 10.15 5.52
N SER A 55 17.47 9.76 5.83
CA SER A 55 18.33 9.07 4.87
C SER A 55 17.85 7.63 4.62
N GLN A 56 17.61 7.27 3.37
CA GLN A 56 17.13 5.95 2.95
C GLN A 56 17.71 5.58 1.58
N PRO A 57 18.23 4.35 1.35
CA PRO A 57 18.83 3.99 0.07
C PRO A 57 17.86 4.17 -1.12
N PRO A 58 18.27 4.80 -2.23
CA PRO A 58 19.64 5.18 -2.59
C PRO A 58 20.10 6.56 -2.08
N TYR A 59 19.24 7.33 -1.43
CA TYR A 59 19.49 8.70 -0.93
C TYR A 59 19.96 8.69 0.52
N ASN A 60 21.07 7.98 0.80
CA ASN A 60 21.61 7.83 2.14
C ASN A 60 23.11 8.16 2.28
N SER A 61 23.66 8.99 1.41
CA SER A 61 25.00 9.60 1.55
C SER A 61 24.95 11.10 1.33
N VAL A 62 25.96 11.83 1.82
CA VAL A 62 26.11 13.28 1.61
C VAL A 62 25.93 13.64 0.12
N SER A 63 26.59 12.92 -0.78
CA SER A 63 26.53 13.12 -2.23
C SER A 63 25.14 12.87 -2.82
N THR A 64 24.50 11.77 -2.45
CA THR A 64 23.17 11.41 -2.98
C THR A 64 22.05 12.31 -2.46
N ILE A 65 22.15 12.76 -1.20
CA ILE A 65 21.16 13.67 -0.59
C ILE A 65 21.35 15.07 -1.17
N SER A 66 22.58 15.59 -1.21
CA SER A 66 22.82 16.93 -1.77
C SER A 66 22.47 17.03 -3.25
N LYS A 67 22.62 15.93 -4.01
CA LYS A 67 22.11 15.86 -5.39
C LYS A 67 20.58 15.85 -5.44
N LEU A 68 19.91 15.07 -4.60
CA LEU A 68 18.45 14.98 -4.58
C LEU A 68 17.79 16.32 -4.21
N THR A 69 18.33 17.04 -3.24
CA THR A 69 17.79 18.31 -2.71
C THR A 69 18.40 19.55 -3.37
N SER A 70 19.34 19.38 -4.30
CA SER A 70 20.15 20.45 -4.91
C SER A 70 20.86 21.37 -3.89
N SER A 71 21.18 20.87 -2.70
CA SER A 71 21.89 21.62 -1.65
C SER A 71 23.41 21.63 -1.84
N ASN A 72 24.12 22.56 -1.20
CA ASN A 72 25.58 22.55 -1.18
C ASN A 72 26.11 21.31 -0.43
N PHE A 73 26.84 20.46 -1.15
CA PHE A 73 27.48 19.24 -0.68
C PHE A 73 28.39 19.45 0.54
N SER A 74 29.23 20.48 0.51
CA SER A 74 30.19 20.78 1.58
C SER A 74 29.48 21.31 2.84
N GLU A 75 28.48 22.16 2.67
CA GLU A 75 27.70 22.70 3.79
C GLU A 75 26.86 21.60 4.47
N LEU A 76 26.30 20.66 3.70
CA LEU A 76 25.60 19.50 4.23
C LEU A 76 26.53 18.61 5.07
N ALA A 77 27.76 18.34 4.60
CA ALA A 77 28.74 17.60 5.39
C ALA A 77 29.10 18.32 6.71
N ILE A 78 29.36 19.63 6.63
CA ILE A 78 29.77 20.46 7.77
C ILE A 78 28.67 20.53 8.84
N ILE A 79 27.42 20.85 8.48
CA ILE A 79 26.34 21.04 9.48
C ILE A 79 25.92 19.72 10.16
N ASN A 80 26.07 18.59 9.47
CA ASN A 80 25.86 17.27 10.05
C ASN A 80 27.08 16.76 10.85
N ASN A 81 28.20 17.49 10.85
CA ASN A 81 29.48 17.11 11.46
C ASN A 81 29.99 15.73 10.97
N VAL A 82 30.01 15.55 9.64
CA VAL A 82 30.43 14.30 8.97
C VAL A 82 31.41 14.56 7.83
N SER A 83 32.07 13.50 7.34
CA SER A 83 32.90 13.57 6.14
C SER A 83 32.07 13.62 4.85
N SER A 84 32.66 14.15 3.78
CA SER A 84 32.03 14.28 2.46
C SER A 84 31.69 12.93 1.78
N ASP A 85 32.35 11.85 2.16
CA ASP A 85 32.10 10.47 1.71
C ASP A 85 31.15 9.68 2.65
N THR A 86 30.66 10.30 3.73
CA THR A 86 29.80 9.61 4.72
C THR A 86 28.52 9.06 4.09
N VAL A 87 28.28 7.78 4.35
CA VAL A 87 27.01 7.07 4.15
C VAL A 87 26.28 6.99 5.48
N PHE A 88 25.12 7.63 5.58
CA PHE A 88 24.27 7.64 6.76
C PHE A 88 23.54 6.29 6.94
N PRO A 89 23.32 5.82 8.19
CA PRO A 89 22.44 4.70 8.48
C PRO A 89 21.00 4.97 8.02
N THR A 90 20.29 3.95 7.55
CA THR A 90 18.87 4.08 7.19
C THR A 90 18.06 4.69 8.34
N SER A 91 17.16 5.62 8.00
CA SER A 91 16.34 6.41 8.94
C SER A 91 17.13 7.36 9.85
N LYS A 92 18.42 7.63 9.58
CA LYS A 92 19.14 8.77 10.19
C LYS A 92 18.60 10.07 9.61
N GLU A 93 18.12 10.96 10.46
CA GLU A 93 17.80 12.34 10.11
C GLU A 93 19.08 13.10 9.70
N VAL A 94 19.00 13.86 8.62
CA VAL A 94 20.08 14.66 8.04
C VAL A 94 19.58 16.09 7.86
N ILE A 95 20.34 17.06 8.36
CA ILE A 95 20.08 18.48 8.14
C ILE A 95 20.51 18.84 6.71
N VAL A 96 19.63 19.45 5.94
CA VAL A 96 19.91 19.92 4.58
C VAL A 96 19.80 21.44 4.54
N PRO A 97 20.91 22.19 4.46
CA PRO A 97 20.87 23.64 4.26
C PRO A 97 20.38 23.98 2.85
N VAL A 98 19.43 24.90 2.74
CA VAL A 98 18.90 25.37 1.45
C VAL A 98 18.76 26.89 1.44
N ASN A 99 18.82 27.46 0.25
CA ASN A 99 18.45 28.85 0.03
C ASN A 99 16.99 28.86 -0.45
N CYS A 100 16.10 29.36 0.40
CA CYS A 100 14.67 29.47 0.13
C CYS A 100 14.38 30.79 -0.57
N SER A 101 13.58 30.78 -1.64
CA SER A 101 13.25 31.98 -2.42
C SER A 101 11.75 32.07 -2.71
N CYS A 102 11.21 33.28 -2.65
CA CYS A 102 9.88 33.60 -3.16
C CYS A 102 9.91 33.62 -4.69
N LEU A 103 9.13 32.76 -5.33
CA LEU A 103 8.92 32.69 -6.77
C LEU A 103 7.42 32.79 -7.05
N GLY A 104 7.01 33.87 -7.72
CA GLY A 104 5.61 34.19 -7.93
C GLY A 104 4.89 34.50 -6.61
N GLN A 105 4.11 33.53 -6.11
CA GLN A 105 3.32 33.65 -4.88
C GLN A 105 3.77 32.68 -3.76
N TYR A 106 4.81 31.88 -4.02
CA TYR A 106 5.24 30.79 -3.14
C TYR A 106 6.73 30.81 -2.79
N PHE A 107 7.07 30.38 -1.58
CA PHE A 107 8.42 30.05 -1.18
C PHE A 107 8.78 28.62 -1.60
N GLN A 108 9.90 28.47 -2.30
CA GLN A 108 10.47 27.17 -2.67
C GLN A 108 11.99 27.18 -2.73
N ALA A 109 12.60 26.01 -2.52
CA ALA A 109 13.96 25.70 -2.94
C ALA A 109 13.87 24.78 -4.18
N ASN A 110 14.49 25.17 -5.28
CA ASN A 110 14.37 24.44 -6.55
C ASN A 110 15.28 23.21 -6.56
N SER A 111 14.73 22.05 -6.93
CA SER A 111 15.50 20.85 -7.24
C SER A 111 15.00 20.17 -8.52
N SER A 112 15.67 19.10 -8.97
CA SER A 112 15.24 18.27 -10.09
C SER A 112 15.41 16.78 -9.79
N TYR A 113 14.60 15.96 -10.47
CA TYR A 113 14.55 14.52 -10.31
C TYR A 113 14.55 13.81 -11.66
N VAL A 114 15.40 12.80 -11.85
CA VAL A 114 15.38 11.94 -13.04
C VAL A 114 14.57 10.70 -12.73
N ILE A 115 13.47 10.50 -13.45
CA ILE A 115 12.53 9.39 -13.25
C ILE A 115 13.27 8.06 -13.45
N ALA A 116 13.21 7.18 -12.45
CA ALA A 116 13.91 5.90 -12.44
C ALA A 116 13.04 4.75 -12.99
N SER A 117 11.71 4.84 -12.90
CA SER A 117 10.80 3.73 -13.25
C SER A 117 9.44 4.17 -13.79
N LYS A 118 8.86 3.36 -14.69
CA LYS A 118 7.47 3.50 -15.21
C LYS A 118 6.37 3.24 -14.15
N LEU A 119 6.77 3.06 -12.89
CA LEU A 119 5.88 2.88 -11.74
C LEU A 119 5.86 4.10 -10.81
N GLU A 120 6.63 5.14 -11.13
CA GLU A 120 6.69 6.38 -10.36
C GLU A 120 5.67 7.38 -10.90
N THR A 121 5.01 8.09 -9.98
CA THR A 121 4.12 9.21 -10.27
C THR A 121 4.56 10.43 -9.46
N TYR A 122 4.02 11.61 -9.76
CA TYR A 122 4.26 12.79 -8.93
C TYR A 122 3.92 12.57 -7.45
N PHE A 123 2.90 11.76 -7.13
CA PHE A 123 2.60 11.33 -5.76
C PHE A 123 3.76 10.56 -5.12
N THR A 124 4.32 9.54 -5.80
CA THR A 124 5.40 8.73 -5.22
C THR A 124 6.70 9.52 -5.08
N ILE A 125 7.00 10.39 -6.05
CA ILE A 125 8.18 11.26 -6.01
C ILE A 125 8.05 12.24 -4.84
N ALA A 126 6.94 12.98 -4.74
CA ALA A 126 6.74 13.96 -3.65
C ALA A 126 6.74 13.31 -2.26
N ASN A 127 5.98 12.23 -2.08
CA ASN A 127 5.69 11.69 -0.76
C ASN A 127 6.71 10.64 -0.28
N TYR A 128 7.31 9.85 -1.17
CA TYR A 128 8.25 8.78 -0.77
C TYR A 128 9.71 9.13 -1.07
N THR A 129 10.00 9.75 -2.22
CA THR A 129 11.38 10.16 -2.57
C THR A 129 11.79 11.46 -1.88
N TYR A 130 10.89 12.44 -1.82
CA TYR A 130 11.10 13.73 -1.14
C TYR A 130 10.42 13.82 0.24
N GLU A 131 9.83 12.73 0.73
CA GLU A 131 9.28 12.63 2.10
C GLU A 131 8.22 13.69 2.49
N GLY A 132 7.49 14.26 1.53
CA GLY A 132 6.56 15.36 1.77
C GLY A 132 7.21 16.75 1.90
N LEU A 133 8.53 16.86 1.64
CA LEU A 133 9.20 18.15 1.38
C LEU A 133 8.75 18.76 0.04
N ALA A 134 8.04 18.03 -0.81
CA ALA A 134 7.36 18.56 -1.99
C ALA A 134 5.89 18.11 -2.00
N ALA A 135 5.04 18.74 -2.80
CA ALA A 135 3.64 18.36 -2.97
C ALA A 135 3.38 17.93 -4.43
N CYS A 136 2.61 16.87 -4.65
CA CYS A 136 2.49 16.29 -5.99
C CYS A 136 1.75 17.17 -7.00
N ASN A 137 0.84 18.03 -6.53
CA ASN A 137 0.20 19.06 -7.34
C ASN A 137 1.18 20.16 -7.82
N SER A 138 2.13 20.60 -6.98
CA SER A 138 3.13 21.58 -7.40
C SER A 138 4.18 21.00 -8.35
N LEU A 139 4.50 19.70 -8.23
CA LEU A 139 5.24 18.99 -9.30
C LEU A 139 4.43 18.92 -10.61
N MET A 140 3.11 18.67 -10.56
CA MET A 140 2.26 18.64 -11.75
C MET A 140 2.15 20.02 -12.44
N ALA A 141 2.27 21.12 -11.71
CA ALA A 141 2.20 22.47 -12.25
C ALA A 141 3.55 22.99 -12.81
N GLU A 142 4.69 22.64 -12.18
CA GLU A 142 6.04 23.03 -12.64
C GLU A 142 6.53 22.24 -13.89
N ASN A 143 5.80 21.20 -14.32
CA ASN A 143 6.25 20.29 -15.37
C ASN A 143 5.22 20.15 -16.50
N VAL A 144 5.72 20.01 -17.73
CA VAL A 144 4.91 19.89 -18.95
C VAL A 144 4.35 18.48 -19.20
N TYR A 145 4.63 17.53 -18.31
CA TYR A 145 4.24 16.11 -18.48
C TYR A 145 3.02 15.79 -17.62
N GLY A 146 1.99 15.20 -18.22
CA GLY A 146 0.84 14.65 -17.48
C GLY A 146 1.26 13.48 -16.60
N GLU A 147 0.45 13.17 -15.57
CA GLU A 147 0.69 12.06 -14.63
C GLU A 147 0.94 10.70 -15.32
N LYS A 148 0.38 10.52 -16.52
CA LYS A 148 0.45 9.27 -17.32
C LYS A 148 1.62 9.24 -18.30
N ASP A 149 2.31 10.36 -18.49
CA ASP A 149 3.37 10.56 -19.50
C ASP A 149 4.77 10.52 -18.87
N LEU A 150 4.84 10.10 -17.61
CA LEU A 150 6.07 9.98 -16.81
C LEU A 150 6.89 8.75 -17.23
N LEU A 151 7.89 8.99 -18.08
CA LEU A 151 8.80 7.99 -18.61
C LEU A 151 10.18 8.02 -17.92
N PRO A 152 10.82 6.85 -17.67
CA PRO A 152 12.18 6.80 -17.16
C PRO A 152 13.18 7.60 -18.00
N GLY A 153 14.08 8.30 -17.32
CA GLY A 153 15.07 9.17 -17.94
C GLY A 153 14.59 10.58 -18.27
N LEU A 154 13.29 10.90 -18.11
CA LEU A 154 12.84 12.29 -18.05
C LEU A 154 13.36 12.95 -16.77
N GLU A 155 13.79 14.20 -16.89
CA GLU A 155 14.09 15.07 -15.74
C GLU A 155 12.89 15.97 -15.46
N VAL A 156 12.37 15.94 -14.24
CA VAL A 156 11.27 16.77 -13.76
C VAL A 156 11.76 17.75 -12.69
N ARG A 157 11.17 18.94 -12.65
CA ARG A 157 11.39 19.94 -11.60
C ARG A 157 10.65 19.54 -10.33
N VAL A 158 11.25 19.83 -9.19
CA VAL A 158 10.71 19.55 -7.86
C VAL A 158 10.84 20.80 -6.99
N PRO A 159 9.75 21.58 -6.80
CA PRO A 159 9.75 22.70 -5.86
C PRO A 159 9.66 22.18 -4.42
N LEU A 160 10.72 22.42 -3.63
CA LEU A 160 10.78 21.97 -2.24
C LEU A 160 10.22 23.05 -1.30
N ARG A 161 9.23 22.65 -0.49
CA ARG A 161 8.48 23.45 0.48
C ARG A 161 9.43 23.99 1.55
N CYS A 162 9.70 25.28 1.50
CA CYS A 162 10.44 26.04 2.51
C CYS A 162 9.68 27.35 2.79
N ALA A 163 10.08 28.12 3.79
CA ALA A 163 9.56 29.47 4.00
C ALA A 163 10.62 30.36 4.65
N CYS A 164 10.46 31.68 4.51
CA CYS A 164 11.30 32.65 5.21
C CYS A 164 10.56 33.23 6.44
N PRO A 165 11.27 33.54 7.55
CA PRO A 165 10.63 34.05 8.75
C PRO A 165 9.77 35.30 8.47
N THR A 166 8.63 35.48 9.15
CA THR A 166 7.89 36.74 9.11
C THR A 166 8.57 37.82 9.97
N SER A 167 8.15 39.08 9.86
CA SER A 167 8.62 40.15 10.75
C SER A 167 8.27 39.88 12.22
N GLU A 168 7.14 39.23 12.47
CA GLU A 168 6.68 38.82 13.80
C GLU A 168 7.55 37.67 14.35
N GLN A 169 7.87 36.68 13.52
CA GLN A 169 8.78 35.59 13.90
C GLN A 169 10.19 36.10 14.21
N ARG A 170 10.73 37.07 13.44
CA ARG A 170 11.99 37.76 13.78
C ARG A 170 11.90 38.53 15.09
N ALA A 171 10.77 39.20 15.37
CA ALA A 171 10.54 39.90 16.64
C ALA A 171 10.45 38.92 17.83
N MET A 172 9.97 37.69 17.62
CA MET A 172 10.02 36.59 18.58
C MET A 172 11.37 35.83 18.61
N GLY A 173 12.38 36.33 17.89
CA GLY A 173 13.77 35.84 17.92
C GLY A 173 14.14 34.76 16.90
N ALA A 174 13.21 34.30 16.06
CA ALA A 174 13.51 33.31 15.02
C ALA A 174 14.31 33.94 13.87
N LYS A 175 15.41 33.30 13.48
CA LYS A 175 16.28 33.73 12.36
C LYS A 175 16.13 32.86 11.12
N TYR A 176 15.71 31.61 11.30
CA TYR A 176 15.53 30.65 10.23
C TYR A 176 14.23 29.88 10.45
N LEU A 177 13.63 29.37 9.37
CA LEU A 177 12.61 28.33 9.47
C LEU A 177 13.24 27.00 9.04
N LEU A 178 13.09 25.98 9.88
CA LEU A 178 13.42 24.61 9.57
C LEU A 178 12.14 23.86 9.18
N THR A 179 12.12 23.24 8.01
CA THR A 179 10.98 22.44 7.54
C THR A 179 11.24 20.99 7.90
N TYR A 180 10.45 20.48 8.84
CA TYR A 180 10.55 19.13 9.35
C TYR A 180 9.54 18.22 8.64
N SER A 181 10.03 17.16 7.99
CA SER A 181 9.19 16.11 7.40
C SER A 181 8.68 15.19 8.52
N ILE A 182 7.39 15.30 8.84
CA ILE A 182 6.74 14.62 9.97
C ILE A 182 6.84 13.10 9.79
N PHE A 183 7.19 12.41 10.86
CA PHE A 183 7.14 10.95 10.96
C PHE A 183 6.09 10.48 11.98
N TRP A 184 5.86 9.17 12.02
CA TRP A 184 4.91 8.55 12.91
C TRP A 184 5.31 8.69 14.39
N GLY A 185 4.38 9.14 15.23
CA GLY A 185 4.60 9.39 16.66
C GLY A 185 5.17 10.77 17.01
N ASP A 186 5.53 11.59 16.02
CA ASP A 186 5.88 12.98 16.25
C ASP A 186 4.70 13.80 16.81
N ASN A 187 5.01 14.70 17.75
CA ASN A 187 4.07 15.66 18.31
C ASN A 187 4.78 17.00 18.51
N VAL A 188 4.01 18.09 18.65
CA VAL A 188 4.58 19.45 18.72
C VAL A 188 5.44 19.64 19.97
N THR A 189 5.10 18.97 21.08
CA THR A 189 5.84 19.07 22.35
C THR A 189 7.26 18.49 22.23
N THR A 190 7.42 17.22 21.86
CA THR A 190 8.76 16.59 21.75
C THR A 190 9.61 17.22 20.65
N ILE A 191 8.98 17.72 19.58
CA ILE A 191 9.66 18.51 18.55
C ILE A 191 10.17 19.85 19.13
N SER A 192 9.33 20.57 19.88
CA SER A 192 9.73 21.86 20.47
C SER A 192 10.87 21.74 21.48
N GLU A 193 10.88 20.67 22.28
CA GLU A 193 11.96 20.34 23.21
C GLU A 193 13.27 20.02 22.46
N ARG A 194 13.21 19.13 21.46
CA ARG A 194 14.36 18.71 20.64
C ARG A 194 15.03 19.87 19.89
N PHE A 195 14.23 20.78 19.35
CA PHE A 195 14.75 21.97 18.67
C PHE A 195 15.00 23.18 19.59
N THR A 196 14.68 23.06 20.89
CA THR A 196 14.87 24.10 21.92
C THR A 196 14.14 25.41 21.57
N VAL A 197 12.87 25.29 21.17
CA VAL A 197 12.00 26.41 20.77
C VAL A 197 10.71 26.45 21.58
N SER A 198 10.04 27.59 21.60
CA SER A 198 8.72 27.69 22.22
C SER A 198 7.71 26.82 21.47
N ARG A 199 7.03 25.94 22.21
CA ARG A 199 5.92 25.13 21.69
C ARG A 199 4.88 25.97 20.95
N ASN A 200 4.54 27.14 21.51
CA ASN A 200 3.58 28.07 20.91
C ASN A 200 4.09 28.65 19.58
N SER A 201 5.40 28.95 19.44
CA SER A 201 5.91 29.49 18.17
C SER A 201 5.84 28.47 17.04
N ILE A 202 5.83 27.17 17.32
CA ILE A 202 5.49 26.14 16.33
C ILE A 202 3.98 26.18 16.01
N LEU A 203 3.09 26.29 17.01
CA LEU A 203 1.64 26.41 16.76
C LEU A 203 1.31 27.61 15.87
N ASP A 204 1.81 28.79 16.22
CA ASP A 204 1.55 30.06 15.53
C ASP A 204 2.09 30.05 14.09
N ALA A 205 3.32 29.53 13.90
CA ALA A 205 3.95 29.42 12.59
C ALA A 205 3.21 28.48 11.62
N ASN A 206 2.51 27.47 12.16
CA ASN A 206 1.76 26.46 11.41
C ASN A 206 0.23 26.67 11.48
N GLY A 207 -0.25 27.74 12.12
CA GLY A 207 -1.68 28.07 12.15
C GLY A 207 -2.56 27.16 13.00
N PHE A 208 -2.00 26.47 13.99
CA PHE A 208 -2.77 25.58 14.87
C PHE A 208 -3.51 26.37 15.95
N SER A 209 -4.83 26.18 16.03
CA SER A 209 -5.69 26.70 17.11
C SER A 209 -5.88 25.72 18.28
N GLU A 210 -5.46 24.47 18.09
CA GLU A 210 -5.59 23.38 19.07
C GLU A 210 -4.33 23.30 19.95
N TYR A 211 -4.48 22.83 21.19
CA TYR A 211 -3.34 22.69 22.08
C TYR A 211 -2.39 21.57 21.60
N GLU A 212 -2.84 20.32 21.52
CA GLU A 212 -2.12 19.21 20.88
C GLU A 212 -2.76 18.87 19.53
N PRO A 213 -2.29 19.45 18.41
CA PRO A 213 -2.80 19.15 17.08
C PRO A 213 -2.28 17.81 16.57
N ILE A 214 -3.10 17.09 15.80
CA ILE A 214 -2.69 15.84 15.14
C ILE A 214 -1.77 16.15 13.95
N LEU A 215 -0.53 15.66 14.02
CA LEU A 215 0.45 15.72 12.94
C LEU A 215 0.34 14.47 12.05
N TYR A 216 0.29 14.67 10.73
CA TYR A 216 0.22 13.60 9.73
C TYR A 216 1.57 13.42 9.01
N PRO A 217 2.10 12.19 8.88
CA PRO A 217 3.34 11.96 8.15
C PRO A 217 3.22 12.16 6.64
N PHE A 218 4.37 12.29 5.97
CA PHE A 218 4.48 12.78 4.58
C PHE A 218 3.91 14.20 4.40
N THR A 219 3.80 14.95 5.49
CA THR A 219 3.50 16.39 5.49
C THR A 219 4.60 17.14 6.26
N THR A 220 4.59 18.47 6.16
CA THR A 220 5.69 19.32 6.63
C THR A 220 5.27 20.29 7.72
N LEU A 221 6.12 20.42 8.74
CA LEU A 221 5.98 21.32 9.90
C LEU A 221 7.09 22.37 9.87
N LEU A 222 6.75 23.65 10.00
CA LEU A 222 7.73 24.73 10.08
C LEU A 222 8.13 25.01 11.53
N ILE A 223 9.43 25.02 11.82
CA ILE A 223 9.98 25.22 13.16
C ILE A 223 10.80 26.51 13.15
N PRO A 224 10.33 27.60 13.82
CA PRO A 224 11.07 28.86 13.89
C PRO A 224 12.23 28.77 14.88
N ILE A 225 13.47 28.76 14.38
CA ILE A 225 14.68 28.56 15.18
C ILE A 225 15.55 29.84 15.27
N PRO A 226 16.14 30.17 16.45
CA PRO A 226 16.93 31.39 16.66
C PRO A 226 18.40 31.27 16.25
N VAL A 227 18.86 30.04 15.95
CA VAL A 227 20.22 29.65 15.55
C VAL A 227 20.13 28.56 14.47
N GLU A 228 21.24 28.25 13.79
CA GLU A 228 21.29 27.12 12.87
C GLU A 228 21.13 25.78 13.63
N PRO A 229 20.48 24.76 13.04
CA PRO A 229 20.25 23.47 13.69
C PRO A 229 21.55 22.68 13.83
N SER A 230 21.69 21.94 14.93
CA SER A 230 22.87 21.12 15.22
C SER A 230 22.63 19.64 14.90
N SER A 231 23.66 18.94 14.41
CA SER A 231 23.64 17.48 14.25
C SER A 231 23.27 16.73 15.54
N SER A 232 23.55 17.30 16.71
CA SER A 232 23.12 16.74 18.01
C SER A 232 21.60 16.69 18.21
N GLN A 233 20.83 17.45 17.44
CA GLN A 233 19.35 17.46 17.47
C GLN A 233 18.74 16.43 16.51
N THR A 234 19.55 15.79 15.66
CA THR A 234 19.10 14.78 14.68
C THR A 234 19.17 13.37 15.26
N ILE A 235 18.10 12.59 15.14
CA ILE A 235 18.04 11.20 15.65
C ILE A 235 18.21 10.16 14.54
N ILE A 236 18.43 8.89 14.91
CA ILE A 236 18.11 7.76 14.03
C ILE A 236 16.70 7.32 14.41
N GLN A 237 15.74 7.53 13.51
CA GLN A 237 14.36 7.11 13.71
C GLN A 237 14.30 5.58 13.63
N THR A 238 14.45 4.95 14.79
CA THR A 238 14.65 3.51 14.92
C THR A 238 13.31 2.84 15.20
N PRO A 239 12.82 1.94 14.34
CA PRO A 239 11.72 1.05 14.69
C PRO A 239 12.20 0.14 15.84
N GLN A 240 11.61 0.27 17.03
CA GLN A 240 12.12 -0.38 18.25
C GLN A 240 11.95 -1.91 18.20
N ILE A 241 12.98 -2.63 17.75
CA ILE A 241 13.13 -4.09 17.91
C ILE A 241 14.61 -4.42 18.22
N VAL A 242 14.85 -5.36 19.13
CA VAL A 242 16.18 -5.83 19.58
C VAL A 242 16.82 -6.75 18.51
N SER A 243 18.16 -6.88 18.50
CA SER A 243 18.91 -7.72 17.53
C SER A 243 19.86 -8.70 18.22
N PRO A 244 20.19 -9.84 17.56
CA PRO A 244 21.60 -10.13 17.34
C PRO A 244 21.97 -10.79 15.98
N ASP A 245 22.83 -10.06 15.23
CA ASP A 245 23.93 -10.51 14.37
C ASP A 245 23.79 -11.40 13.10
N ARG A 246 24.92 -11.52 12.37
CA ARG A 246 25.00 -11.70 10.90
C ARG A 246 25.68 -12.99 10.41
N LEU A 247 25.45 -13.34 9.13
CA LEU A 247 26.44 -13.97 8.22
C LEU A 247 26.16 -13.58 6.74
N SER A 248 27.11 -13.79 5.82
CA SER A 248 27.16 -13.12 4.50
C SER A 248 27.55 -14.05 3.32
N PRO A 249 27.18 -13.79 2.04
CA PRO A 249 27.13 -14.80 0.96
C PRO A 249 28.32 -14.81 -0.04
N ARG A 250 28.29 -15.75 -1.02
CA ARG A 250 29.23 -15.87 -2.16
C ARG A 250 28.53 -15.75 -3.54
N LYS A 251 29.30 -15.55 -4.61
CA LYS A 251 28.85 -15.39 -6.03
C LYS A 251 29.43 -16.48 -6.98
N PRO A 252 28.86 -16.68 -8.19
CA PRO A 252 29.25 -17.72 -9.17
C PRO A 252 30.08 -17.20 -10.37
N GLU A 253 30.56 -18.13 -11.24
CA GLU A 253 31.33 -17.84 -12.47
C GLU A 253 30.81 -18.56 -13.76
N SER A 254 31.61 -18.61 -14.85
CA SER A 254 31.16 -18.47 -16.25
C SER A 254 31.43 -19.66 -17.22
N LYS A 255 30.92 -19.56 -18.47
CA LYS A 255 30.96 -20.55 -19.57
C LYS A 255 31.90 -20.13 -20.73
N LYS A 256 32.36 -21.06 -21.59
CA LYS A 256 32.66 -20.85 -23.05
C LYS A 256 33.10 -22.12 -23.82
N GLY A 257 32.94 -22.14 -25.16
CA GLY A 257 33.41 -23.15 -26.13
C GLY A 257 32.80 -22.97 -27.55
N LEU A 258 33.50 -23.28 -28.67
CA LEU A 258 33.11 -22.92 -30.05
C LEU A 258 33.73 -23.85 -31.15
N TYR A 259 33.55 -23.48 -32.45
CA TYR A 259 34.11 -23.99 -33.74
C TYR A 259 33.32 -25.13 -34.45
N LEU A 260 33.03 -25.24 -35.77
CA LEU A 260 33.36 -24.62 -37.11
C LEU A 260 34.24 -25.50 -38.03
N VAL A 261 34.04 -25.67 -39.37
CA VAL A 261 32.92 -25.38 -40.33
C VAL A 261 33.18 -26.00 -41.76
N VAL A 262 32.13 -26.19 -42.60
CA VAL A 262 32.12 -26.43 -44.11
C VAL A 262 32.72 -27.78 -44.65
N GLY A 263 32.22 -28.42 -45.73
CA GLY A 263 30.97 -28.27 -46.52
C GLY A 263 31.01 -28.81 -47.98
N ILE A 264 29.82 -28.85 -48.64
CA ILE A 264 29.52 -28.83 -50.11
C ILE A 264 30.17 -29.92 -51.03
N SER A 265 29.40 -30.80 -51.69
CA SER A 265 28.74 -30.58 -53.01
C SER A 265 27.72 -31.71 -53.30
N LEU A 266 26.50 -31.46 -53.83
CA LEU A 266 26.14 -31.25 -55.25
C LEU A 266 26.74 -32.32 -56.19
N SER A 267 25.96 -33.14 -56.92
CA SER A 267 25.11 -32.63 -58.02
C SER A 267 23.90 -33.50 -58.44
N SER A 268 23.46 -34.50 -57.68
CA SER A 268 22.16 -35.20 -57.93
C SER A 268 20.98 -34.61 -57.15
N ALA A 269 21.28 -33.81 -56.12
CA ALA A 269 20.30 -33.41 -55.12
C ALA A 269 19.31 -32.33 -55.57
N LEU A 270 19.55 -31.53 -56.63
CA LEU A 270 18.79 -30.29 -56.85
C LEU A 270 17.30 -30.51 -57.16
N LEU A 271 16.93 -31.53 -57.97
CA LEU A 271 15.53 -31.85 -58.23
C LEU A 271 14.83 -32.38 -56.98
N VAL A 272 15.51 -33.29 -56.26
CA VAL A 272 15.05 -33.78 -54.96
C VAL A 272 14.93 -32.62 -53.97
N LEU A 273 15.83 -31.63 -53.97
CA LEU A 273 15.76 -30.42 -53.15
C LEU A 273 14.69 -29.44 -53.60
N ILE A 274 14.13 -29.51 -54.81
CA ILE A 274 12.94 -28.73 -55.19
C ILE A 274 11.68 -29.44 -54.70
N CYS A 275 11.53 -30.75 -54.94
CA CYS A 275 10.40 -31.51 -54.39
C CYS A 275 10.43 -31.55 -52.85
N VAL A 276 11.61 -31.71 -52.25
CA VAL A 276 11.84 -31.65 -50.80
C VAL A 276 11.84 -30.23 -50.29
N SER A 277 12.20 -29.16 -51.01
CA SER A 277 11.97 -27.79 -50.50
C SER A 277 10.53 -27.34 -50.64
N LEU A 278 9.75 -27.84 -51.61
CA LEU A 278 8.30 -27.62 -51.65
C LEU A 278 7.58 -28.47 -50.61
N ALA A 279 7.94 -29.75 -50.45
CA ALA A 279 7.43 -30.58 -49.36
C ALA A 279 7.92 -30.08 -47.99
N PHE A 280 9.14 -29.56 -47.87
CA PHE A 280 9.65 -28.93 -46.65
C PHE A 280 9.00 -27.58 -46.44
N VAL A 281 8.73 -26.73 -47.44
CA VAL A 281 7.96 -25.49 -47.27
C VAL A 281 6.51 -25.80 -46.90
N PHE A 282 5.89 -26.85 -47.43
CA PHE A 282 4.56 -27.30 -47.02
C PHE A 282 4.57 -27.89 -45.60
N LEU A 283 5.53 -28.75 -45.27
CA LEU A 283 5.75 -29.31 -43.94
C LEU A 283 6.34 -28.30 -42.96
N HIS A 284 6.88 -27.16 -43.40
CA HIS A 284 7.38 -26.03 -42.62
C HIS A 284 6.38 -24.86 -42.63
N GLN A 285 5.35 -24.86 -43.46
CA GLN A 285 4.14 -24.09 -43.22
C GLN A 285 3.28 -24.83 -42.19
N ARG A 286 3.06 -26.14 -42.36
CA ARG A 286 2.46 -27.00 -41.32
C ARG A 286 3.28 -27.04 -40.03
N LYS A 287 4.61 -27.15 -40.07
CA LYS A 287 5.47 -26.98 -38.87
C LYS A 287 5.65 -25.53 -38.44
N LYS A 288 5.46 -24.48 -39.25
CA LYS A 288 5.42 -23.08 -38.72
C LYS A 288 4.09 -22.79 -38.03
N LEU A 289 3.01 -23.45 -38.43
CA LEU A 289 1.76 -23.51 -37.66
C LEU A 289 1.96 -24.30 -36.35
N HIS A 290 2.44 -25.55 -36.42
CA HIS A 290 2.69 -26.40 -35.24
C HIS A 290 3.89 -25.99 -34.37
N ALA A 291 4.80 -25.12 -34.84
CA ALA A 291 5.95 -24.61 -34.08
C ALA A 291 5.86 -23.11 -33.72
N LEU A 292 4.88 -22.36 -34.26
CA LEU A 292 4.25 -21.31 -33.44
C LEU A 292 3.71 -21.97 -32.16
N HIS A 293 2.97 -23.07 -32.32
CA HIS A 293 2.47 -23.94 -31.25
C HIS A 293 3.56 -24.72 -30.46
N LYS A 294 4.84 -24.51 -30.76
CA LYS A 294 5.95 -25.14 -30.02
C LYS A 294 7.19 -24.25 -29.91
N LYS A 295 7.00 -22.93 -29.76
CA LYS A 295 7.99 -22.06 -29.16
C LYS A 295 8.31 -22.63 -27.77
N LYS A 296 9.53 -23.12 -27.56
CA LYS A 296 9.92 -23.77 -26.30
C LYS A 296 9.91 -22.71 -25.20
N TRP A 297 8.85 -22.68 -24.40
CA TRP A 297 8.73 -21.80 -23.23
C TRP A 297 9.87 -22.11 -22.26
N VAL A 298 10.87 -21.24 -22.24
CA VAL A 298 11.85 -21.17 -21.15
C VAL A 298 11.24 -20.25 -20.12
N LEU A 299 10.46 -20.86 -19.24
CA LEU A 299 10.02 -20.25 -17.99
C LEU A 299 11.27 -19.73 -17.24
N PRO A 300 11.21 -18.58 -16.53
CA PRO A 300 12.34 -18.12 -15.73
C PRO A 300 12.90 -19.25 -14.85
N GLU A 301 14.23 -19.41 -14.86
CA GLU A 301 14.91 -20.61 -14.33
C GLU A 301 14.64 -20.80 -12.83
N ASN A 302 14.47 -19.69 -12.11
CA ASN A 302 14.03 -19.61 -10.72
C ASN A 302 12.55 -20.01 -10.48
N LEU A 303 11.69 -19.98 -11.49
CA LEU A 303 10.30 -20.48 -11.39
C LEU A 303 10.23 -21.98 -11.68
N LEU A 304 11.03 -22.49 -12.63
CA LEU A 304 11.15 -23.93 -12.90
C LEU A 304 11.64 -24.70 -11.67
N VAL A 305 12.68 -24.19 -10.99
CA VAL A 305 13.17 -24.78 -9.73
C VAL A 305 12.14 -24.73 -8.61
N GLY A 306 11.26 -23.71 -8.59
CA GLY A 306 10.17 -23.59 -7.61
C GLY A 306 8.95 -24.48 -7.87
N ILE A 307 8.71 -24.89 -9.13
CA ILE A 307 7.58 -25.74 -9.54
C ILE A 307 7.91 -27.24 -9.43
N ALA A 308 9.20 -27.60 -9.33
CA ALA A 308 9.65 -29.00 -9.31
C ALA A 308 9.35 -29.77 -8.00
N ASN A 309 8.91 -29.11 -6.93
CA ASN A 309 8.66 -29.73 -5.62
C ASN A 309 7.16 -29.77 -5.26
N VAL A 310 6.63 -31.00 -5.13
CA VAL A 310 5.35 -31.41 -4.52
C VAL A 310 4.05 -31.14 -5.31
N ASP A 311 3.59 -32.16 -6.03
CA ASP A 311 2.20 -32.59 -6.36
C ASP A 311 1.12 -31.61 -6.88
N ARG A 312 1.36 -30.30 -6.99
CA ARG A 312 0.45 -29.37 -7.71
C ARG A 312 1.18 -28.56 -8.76
N VAL A 313 1.43 -29.20 -9.90
CA VAL A 313 1.87 -28.51 -11.12
C VAL A 313 0.75 -27.58 -11.62
N LEU A 314 0.92 -26.27 -11.44
CA LEU A 314 0.06 -25.25 -12.05
C LEU A 314 0.04 -25.44 -13.58
N ARG A 315 -1.15 -25.52 -14.18
CA ARG A 315 -1.27 -25.68 -15.64
C ARG A 315 -0.83 -24.39 -16.34
N VAL A 316 0.13 -24.50 -17.26
CA VAL A 316 0.39 -23.45 -18.24
C VAL A 316 -0.62 -23.60 -19.38
N PHE A 317 -1.51 -22.62 -19.51
CA PHE A 317 -2.48 -22.53 -20.61
C PHE A 317 -1.88 -21.71 -21.76
N ALA A 318 -2.25 -22.03 -23.00
CA ALA A 318 -2.01 -21.16 -24.15
C ALA A 318 -3.07 -20.03 -24.19
N TYR A 319 -2.67 -18.86 -24.66
CA TYR A 319 -3.54 -17.68 -24.73
C TYR A 319 -4.83 -17.90 -25.54
N GLU A 320 -4.73 -18.64 -26.64
CA GLU A 320 -5.90 -19.00 -27.47
C GLU A 320 -6.90 -19.90 -26.72
N GLU A 321 -6.49 -20.70 -25.72
CA GLU A 321 -7.42 -21.43 -24.84
C GLU A 321 -8.26 -20.45 -24.00
N LEU A 322 -7.60 -19.47 -23.36
CA LEU A 322 -8.28 -18.46 -22.52
C LEU A 322 -9.17 -17.52 -23.35
N LYS A 323 -8.72 -17.19 -24.56
CA LYS A 323 -9.45 -16.38 -25.54
C LYS A 323 -10.70 -17.10 -26.05
N VAL A 324 -10.63 -18.39 -26.36
CA VAL A 324 -11.83 -19.21 -26.67
C VAL A 324 -12.74 -19.31 -25.44
N ALA A 325 -12.20 -19.58 -24.26
CA ALA A 325 -12.96 -19.73 -23.01
C ALA A 325 -13.76 -18.48 -22.60
N THR A 326 -13.33 -17.28 -23.02
CA THR A 326 -13.92 -15.97 -22.67
C THR A 326 -14.61 -15.29 -23.86
N ASN A 327 -14.89 -16.02 -24.94
CA ASN A 327 -15.45 -15.49 -26.19
C ASN A 327 -14.68 -14.25 -26.71
N ASN A 328 -13.35 -14.37 -26.83
CA ASN A 328 -12.40 -13.30 -27.18
C ASN A 328 -12.29 -12.17 -26.13
N PHE A 329 -12.44 -12.49 -24.85
CA PHE A 329 -12.51 -11.52 -23.74
C PHE A 329 -13.64 -10.48 -23.91
N ASP A 330 -14.78 -10.91 -24.45
CA ASP A 330 -15.93 -10.04 -24.68
C ASP A 330 -16.50 -9.46 -23.37
N SER A 331 -17.13 -8.29 -23.51
CA SER A 331 -17.89 -7.58 -22.49
C SER A 331 -18.88 -8.45 -21.73
N SER A 332 -19.58 -9.38 -22.38
CA SER A 332 -20.52 -10.32 -21.73
C SER A 332 -19.85 -11.32 -20.79
N SER A 333 -18.55 -11.58 -20.99
CA SER A 333 -17.74 -12.46 -20.13
C SER A 333 -17.01 -11.70 -19.01
N ARG A 334 -17.11 -10.37 -18.96
CA ARG A 334 -16.43 -9.54 -17.96
C ARG A 334 -17.21 -9.51 -16.63
N MET A 335 -16.53 -9.74 -15.52
CA MET A 335 -17.14 -9.70 -14.18
C MET A 335 -16.91 -8.34 -13.52
N GLU A 336 -15.65 -7.97 -13.27
CA GLU A 336 -15.26 -6.71 -12.66
C GLU A 336 -13.82 -6.36 -13.07
N GLY A 337 -13.51 -5.08 -13.29
CA GLY A 337 -12.14 -4.65 -13.59
C GLY A 337 -11.49 -5.39 -14.77
N SER A 338 -10.44 -6.17 -14.49
CA SER A 338 -9.72 -7.03 -15.46
C SER A 338 -10.02 -8.53 -15.28
N VAL A 339 -11.13 -8.87 -14.62
CA VAL A 339 -11.57 -10.25 -14.32
C VAL A 339 -12.68 -10.68 -15.27
N TYR A 340 -12.54 -11.89 -15.82
CA TYR A 340 -13.46 -12.50 -16.77
C TYR A 340 -13.92 -13.87 -16.28
N ARG A 341 -15.18 -14.22 -16.53
CA ARG A 341 -15.69 -15.60 -16.44
C ARG A 341 -15.36 -16.32 -17.74
N GLY A 342 -15.00 -17.59 -17.67
CA GLY A 342 -14.82 -18.42 -18.84
C GLY A 342 -15.18 -19.88 -18.62
N ALA A 343 -15.08 -20.69 -19.68
CA ALA A 343 -15.25 -22.14 -19.62
C ALA A 343 -14.04 -22.86 -20.22
N LEU A 344 -13.37 -23.73 -19.44
CA LEU A 344 -12.20 -24.51 -19.85
C LEU A 344 -12.47 -26.00 -19.61
N GLY A 345 -12.46 -26.80 -20.67
CA GLY A 345 -12.71 -28.25 -20.57
C GLY A 345 -14.12 -28.66 -20.13
N GLY A 346 -15.05 -27.70 -20.01
CA GLY A 346 -16.38 -27.89 -19.45
C GLY A 346 -16.55 -27.27 -18.04
N GLU A 347 -15.45 -27.02 -17.33
CA GLU A 347 -15.47 -26.34 -16.02
C GLU A 347 -15.58 -24.83 -16.18
N VAL A 348 -16.31 -24.18 -15.28
CA VAL A 348 -16.38 -22.72 -15.20
C VAL A 348 -15.16 -22.20 -14.42
N VAL A 349 -14.51 -21.17 -14.95
CA VAL A 349 -13.28 -20.59 -14.40
C VAL A 349 -13.36 -19.07 -14.29
N VAL A 350 -12.49 -18.51 -13.44
CA VAL A 350 -12.24 -17.06 -13.35
C VAL A 350 -10.85 -16.76 -13.91
N ILE A 351 -10.78 -15.88 -14.91
CA ILE A 351 -9.56 -15.49 -15.60
C ILE A 351 -9.26 -14.01 -15.27
N LYS A 352 -8.27 -13.79 -14.42
CA LYS A 352 -7.81 -12.46 -13.98
C LYS A 352 -6.64 -12.02 -14.86
N LYS A 353 -6.84 -10.99 -15.69
CA LYS A 353 -5.76 -10.36 -16.48
C LYS A 353 -4.96 -9.40 -15.59
N VAL A 354 -3.65 -9.48 -15.68
CA VAL A 354 -2.67 -8.73 -14.89
C VAL A 354 -1.60 -8.14 -15.82
N HIS A 355 -1.20 -6.89 -15.58
CA HIS A 355 -0.20 -6.20 -16.40
C HIS A 355 1.20 -6.28 -15.76
N ASN A 356 2.23 -6.48 -16.59
CA ASN A 356 3.63 -6.73 -16.19
C ASN A 356 3.83 -7.98 -15.30
N ASP A 357 5.08 -8.16 -14.86
CA ASP A 357 5.73 -9.32 -14.22
C ASP A 357 5.17 -9.77 -12.85
N LEU A 358 3.89 -9.50 -12.57
CA LEU A 358 3.19 -9.75 -11.30
C LEU A 358 2.84 -11.22 -11.06
N TRP A 359 3.74 -12.13 -11.45
CA TRP A 359 3.81 -13.53 -11.03
C TRP A 359 3.83 -13.72 -9.50
N LYS A 360 3.94 -12.65 -8.71
CA LYS A 360 3.90 -12.67 -7.24
C LYS A 360 2.69 -13.44 -6.70
N GLU A 361 1.49 -13.15 -7.19
CA GLU A 361 0.26 -13.82 -6.72
C GLU A 361 0.29 -15.33 -7.04
N ALA A 362 0.77 -15.72 -8.22
CA ALA A 362 0.96 -17.12 -8.59
C ALA A 362 2.07 -17.80 -7.76
N LYS A 363 3.20 -17.13 -7.51
CA LYS A 363 4.32 -17.64 -6.70
C LYS A 363 3.92 -17.88 -5.24
N ILE A 364 3.04 -17.04 -4.70
CA ILE A 364 2.46 -17.22 -3.36
C ILE A 364 1.47 -18.39 -3.39
N LEU A 365 0.49 -18.39 -4.29
CA LEU A 365 -0.53 -19.44 -4.37
C LEU A 365 0.02 -20.84 -4.74
N ASN A 366 1.18 -20.93 -5.42
CA ASN A 366 1.87 -22.20 -5.64
C ASN A 366 2.46 -22.81 -4.35
N LYS A 367 2.67 -22.00 -3.29
CA LYS A 367 3.13 -22.47 -1.96
C LYS A 367 1.98 -22.75 -0.98
N LEU A 368 0.76 -22.31 -1.29
CA LEU A 368 -0.39 -22.35 -0.37
C LEU A 368 -1.38 -23.43 -0.79
N ASN A 369 -1.82 -24.24 0.18
CA ASN A 369 -2.83 -25.28 -0.04
C ASN A 369 -3.72 -25.45 1.18
N HIS A 370 -4.88 -24.79 1.17
CA HIS A 370 -5.88 -24.90 2.22
C HIS A 370 -7.28 -24.64 1.64
N PHE A 371 -8.31 -25.31 2.18
CA PHE A 371 -9.67 -25.31 1.60
C PHE A 371 -10.33 -23.93 1.59
N ASN A 372 -9.98 -23.06 2.55
CA ASN A 372 -10.52 -21.70 2.68
C ASN A 372 -9.68 -20.62 1.96
N LEU A 373 -8.85 -21.00 0.98
CA LEU A 373 -8.15 -20.05 0.10
C LEU A 373 -8.51 -20.37 -1.37
N THR A 374 -8.66 -19.36 -2.22
CA THR A 374 -9.02 -19.58 -3.63
C THR A 374 -7.92 -20.34 -4.38
N ARG A 375 -8.29 -21.48 -4.97
CA ARG A 375 -7.39 -22.32 -5.75
C ARG A 375 -7.06 -21.69 -7.10
N LEU A 376 -5.76 -21.48 -7.33
CA LEU A 376 -5.23 -21.22 -8.67
C LEU A 376 -5.14 -22.57 -9.43
N TYR A 377 -5.79 -22.65 -10.58
CA TYR A 377 -5.69 -23.80 -11.50
C TYR A 377 -4.47 -23.68 -12.43
N GLY A 378 -4.12 -22.46 -12.80
CA GLY A 378 -3.00 -22.24 -13.70
C GLY A 378 -2.81 -20.81 -14.17
N VAL A 379 -1.97 -20.68 -15.19
CA VAL A 379 -1.34 -19.42 -15.62
C VAL A 379 -1.19 -19.39 -17.14
N CYS A 380 -1.20 -18.20 -17.71
CA CYS A 380 -0.82 -17.94 -19.10
C CYS A 380 -0.10 -16.59 -19.16
N GLU A 381 0.84 -16.45 -20.08
CA GLU A 381 1.45 -15.15 -20.42
C GLU A 381 1.32 -14.93 -21.93
N ASP A 382 0.93 -13.72 -22.32
CA ASP A 382 0.85 -13.30 -23.71
C ASP A 382 1.18 -11.81 -23.84
N ASN A 383 2.10 -11.48 -24.75
CA ASN A 383 2.48 -10.11 -25.11
C ASN A 383 2.72 -9.16 -23.90
N GLY A 384 3.37 -9.66 -22.83
CA GLY A 384 3.67 -8.90 -21.61
C GLY A 384 2.50 -8.75 -20.62
N CYS A 385 1.37 -9.40 -20.86
CA CYS A 385 0.27 -9.57 -19.91
C CYS A 385 0.30 -10.99 -19.32
N ALA A 386 0.16 -11.09 -18.00
CA ALA A 386 -0.09 -12.35 -17.31
C ALA A 386 -1.60 -12.57 -17.13
N TYR A 387 -2.03 -13.82 -17.13
CA TYR A 387 -3.42 -14.23 -16.90
C TYR A 387 -3.41 -15.36 -15.86
N LEU A 388 -4.15 -15.16 -14.77
CA LEU A 388 -4.27 -16.12 -13.68
C LEU A 388 -5.64 -16.80 -13.76
N VAL A 389 -5.65 -18.13 -13.78
CA VAL A 389 -6.86 -18.96 -13.92
C VAL A 389 -7.20 -19.58 -12.57
N PHE A 390 -8.33 -19.20 -12.00
CA PHE A 390 -8.84 -19.65 -10.71
C PHE A 390 -10.11 -20.48 -10.87
N GLU A 391 -10.46 -21.20 -9.80
CA GLU A 391 -11.81 -21.75 -9.62
C GLU A 391 -12.89 -20.65 -9.69
N TYR A 392 -14.09 -21.03 -10.13
CA TYR A 392 -15.29 -20.19 -10.03
C TYR A 392 -15.93 -20.33 -8.64
N MET A 393 -16.70 -19.31 -8.24
CA MET A 393 -17.31 -19.19 -6.92
C MET A 393 -18.73 -18.66 -7.10
N GLU A 394 -19.72 -19.56 -7.03
CA GLU A 394 -21.07 -19.38 -7.58
C GLU A 394 -21.85 -18.26 -6.91
N ASN A 395 -21.66 -18.07 -5.60
CA ASN A 395 -22.39 -17.05 -4.83
C ASN A 395 -21.75 -15.65 -4.93
N GLY A 396 -20.54 -15.55 -5.50
CA GLY A 396 -19.77 -14.32 -5.66
C GLY A 396 -19.04 -13.90 -4.38
N CYS A 397 -18.73 -12.60 -4.23
CA CYS A 397 -18.09 -12.09 -3.02
C CYS A 397 -19.09 -11.83 -1.88
N LEU A 398 -18.62 -11.97 -0.64
CA LEU A 398 -19.40 -11.79 0.58
C LEU A 398 -20.07 -10.40 0.65
N ARG A 399 -19.40 -9.34 0.18
CA ARG A 399 -19.98 -7.98 0.14
C ARG A 399 -21.24 -7.91 -0.72
N ASN A 400 -21.23 -8.59 -1.87
CA ASN A 400 -22.39 -8.65 -2.76
C ASN A 400 -23.46 -9.60 -2.22
N TRP A 401 -23.06 -10.70 -1.57
CA TRP A 401 -23.98 -11.62 -0.91
C TRP A 401 -24.76 -10.96 0.24
N LEU A 402 -24.08 -10.22 1.14
CA LEU A 402 -24.72 -9.45 2.22
C LEU A 402 -25.69 -8.39 1.71
N SER A 403 -25.45 -7.84 0.51
CA SER A 403 -26.32 -6.81 -0.09
C SER A 403 -27.55 -7.38 -0.83
N LYS A 404 -27.67 -8.71 -1.01
CA LYS A 404 -28.85 -9.36 -1.62
C LYS A 404 -30.01 -9.40 -0.61
N LYS A 405 -30.99 -8.51 -0.74
CA LYS A 405 -32.16 -8.45 0.17
C LYS A 405 -33.21 -9.56 0.00
N ASN A 406 -33.04 -10.45 -0.98
CA ASN A 406 -34.15 -11.28 -1.48
C ASN A 406 -34.21 -12.70 -0.87
N CYS A 407 -33.21 -13.14 -0.10
CA CYS A 407 -33.14 -14.51 0.44
C CYS A 407 -32.74 -14.54 1.94
N PRO A 408 -33.59 -14.11 2.90
CA PRO A 408 -33.21 -14.01 4.31
C PRO A 408 -32.79 -15.33 4.97
N SER A 409 -33.43 -16.45 4.62
CA SER A 409 -33.11 -17.79 5.15
C SER A 409 -31.68 -18.25 4.83
N VAL A 410 -31.15 -17.81 3.70
CA VAL A 410 -29.78 -18.10 3.24
C VAL A 410 -28.75 -17.30 4.04
N GLN A 411 -29.13 -16.15 4.60
CA GLN A 411 -28.26 -15.25 5.36
C GLN A 411 -28.33 -15.46 6.88
N SER A 412 -28.80 -16.63 7.33
CA SER A 412 -28.99 -16.97 8.74
C SER A 412 -27.70 -17.03 9.56
N TRP A 413 -27.82 -17.01 10.90
CA TRP A 413 -26.70 -17.12 11.84
C TRP A 413 -25.75 -18.27 11.53
N VAL A 414 -26.27 -19.45 11.20
CA VAL A 414 -25.48 -20.63 10.83
C VAL A 414 -24.54 -20.33 9.66
N HIS A 415 -25.06 -19.75 8.57
CA HIS A 415 -24.23 -19.40 7.41
C HIS A 415 -23.24 -18.27 7.72
N ARG A 416 -23.65 -17.21 8.44
CA ARG A 416 -22.74 -16.09 8.74
C ARG A 416 -21.61 -16.47 9.69
N VAL A 417 -21.89 -17.32 10.68
CA VAL A 417 -20.86 -17.86 11.60
C VAL A 417 -19.99 -18.89 10.89
N GLN A 418 -20.55 -19.73 10.01
CA GLN A 418 -19.74 -20.68 9.22
C GLN A 418 -18.79 -19.94 8.25
N ILE A 419 -19.25 -18.87 7.60
CA ILE A 419 -18.42 -17.99 6.76
C ILE A 419 -17.31 -17.32 7.58
N ALA A 420 -17.61 -16.84 8.79
CA ALA A 420 -16.60 -16.31 9.70
C ALA A 420 -15.55 -17.38 10.06
N LEU A 421 -15.98 -18.58 10.44
CA LEU A 421 -15.07 -19.67 10.80
C LEU A 421 -14.20 -20.13 9.61
N ASP A 422 -14.77 -20.18 8.40
CA ASP A 422 -14.02 -20.50 7.18
C ASP A 422 -12.90 -19.49 6.91
N VAL A 423 -13.20 -18.18 6.98
CA VAL A 423 -12.18 -17.13 6.84
C VAL A 423 -11.16 -17.18 7.98
N ALA A 424 -11.61 -17.48 9.21
CA ALA A 424 -10.74 -17.62 10.36
C ALA A 424 -9.76 -18.81 10.23
N ASN A 425 -10.22 -19.96 9.73
CA ASN A 425 -9.37 -21.10 9.40
C ASN A 425 -8.40 -20.78 8.26
N GLY A 426 -8.84 -20.04 7.23
CA GLY A 426 -8.00 -19.55 6.15
C GLY A 426 -6.85 -18.66 6.66
N LEU A 427 -7.15 -17.72 7.56
CA LEU A 427 -6.14 -16.87 8.20
C LEU A 427 -5.23 -17.66 9.16
N LEU A 428 -5.79 -18.55 9.99
CA LEU A 428 -5.02 -19.43 10.87
C LEU A 428 -3.99 -20.26 10.08
N TYR A 429 -4.38 -20.80 8.93
CA TYR A 429 -3.45 -21.51 8.04
C TYR A 429 -2.31 -20.59 7.55
N LEU A 430 -2.64 -19.39 7.06
CA LEU A 430 -1.66 -18.42 6.59
C LEU A 430 -0.72 -17.92 7.71
N HIS A 431 -1.22 -17.78 8.94
CA HIS A 431 -0.48 -17.19 10.05
C HIS A 431 0.34 -18.21 10.85
N ASN A 432 -0.15 -19.45 11.01
CA ASN A 432 0.44 -20.44 11.93
C ASN A 432 0.89 -21.75 11.24
N PHE A 433 0.43 -22.05 10.02
CA PHE A 433 0.68 -23.33 9.33
C PHE A 433 1.41 -23.17 7.97
N THR A 434 2.11 -22.06 7.77
CA THR A 434 3.02 -21.85 6.64
C THR A 434 4.36 -21.32 7.15
N ASP A 435 5.46 -21.77 6.52
CA ASP A 435 6.81 -21.33 6.86
C ASP A 435 7.48 -20.63 5.66
N PRO A 436 7.84 -19.34 5.77
CA PRO A 436 7.40 -18.40 6.81
C PRO A 436 5.91 -18.07 6.65
N ALA A 437 5.31 -17.50 7.70
CA ALA A 437 3.92 -17.07 7.71
C ALA A 437 3.61 -16.05 6.60
N TYR A 438 2.36 -16.01 6.14
CA TYR A 438 1.87 -15.10 5.10
C TYR A 438 0.86 -14.10 5.65
N VAL A 439 1.10 -12.81 5.43
CA VAL A 439 0.14 -11.72 5.72
C VAL A 439 -0.58 -11.34 4.42
N HIS A 440 -1.91 -11.32 4.43
CA HIS A 440 -2.73 -11.06 3.25
C HIS A 440 -2.83 -9.57 2.89
N LYS A 441 -2.82 -8.68 3.90
CA LYS A 441 -2.87 -7.21 3.83
C LYS A 441 -4.17 -6.58 3.30
N ASP A 442 -5.00 -7.32 2.58
CA ASP A 442 -6.27 -6.81 2.00
C ASP A 442 -7.44 -7.76 2.30
N ILE A 443 -7.58 -8.18 3.56
CA ILE A 443 -8.78 -8.89 4.04
C ILE A 443 -9.96 -7.91 4.06
N LYS A 444 -11.03 -8.26 3.34
CA LYS A 444 -12.27 -7.49 3.22
C LYS A 444 -13.38 -8.35 2.61
N SER A 445 -14.64 -7.99 2.82
CA SER A 445 -15.79 -8.75 2.30
C SER A 445 -15.86 -8.85 0.77
N SER A 446 -15.16 -8.00 0.00
CA SER A 446 -15.06 -8.15 -1.47
C SER A 446 -13.94 -9.09 -1.93
N ASN A 447 -12.94 -9.39 -1.07
CA ASN A 447 -11.91 -10.40 -1.32
C ASN A 447 -12.25 -11.76 -0.66
N ILE A 448 -13.43 -11.92 -0.06
CA ILE A 448 -13.94 -13.20 0.46
C ILE A 448 -14.99 -13.69 -0.53
N LEU A 449 -14.77 -14.86 -1.13
CA LEU A 449 -15.66 -15.47 -2.12
C LEU A 449 -16.41 -16.66 -1.53
N LEU A 450 -17.62 -16.90 -2.02
CA LEU A 450 -18.53 -17.95 -1.55
C LEU A 450 -18.85 -18.92 -2.69
N ASP A 451 -18.67 -20.22 -2.45
CA ASP A 451 -19.03 -21.28 -3.41
C ASP A 451 -20.53 -21.59 -3.40
N GLU A 452 -20.97 -22.55 -4.22
CA GLU A 452 -22.34 -23.07 -4.24
C GLU A 452 -22.88 -23.47 -2.84
N ASN A 453 -22.02 -24.00 -1.97
CA ASN A 453 -22.35 -24.47 -0.62
C ASN A 453 -22.13 -23.39 0.46
N LEU A 454 -21.92 -22.13 0.05
CA LEU A 454 -21.66 -20.97 0.90
C LEU A 454 -20.42 -21.10 1.79
N ARG A 455 -19.46 -21.96 1.42
CA ARG A 455 -18.16 -22.01 2.08
C ARG A 455 -17.32 -20.83 1.64
N ALA A 456 -16.60 -20.23 2.59
CA ALA A 456 -15.83 -19.03 2.32
C ALA A 456 -14.37 -19.34 1.96
N LYS A 457 -13.88 -18.64 0.93
CA LYS A 457 -12.47 -18.65 0.52
C LYS A 457 -11.89 -17.25 0.44
N ILE A 458 -10.72 -17.06 1.02
CA ILE A 458 -9.92 -15.83 0.90
C ILE A 458 -9.33 -15.77 -0.51
N ALA A 459 -9.42 -14.61 -1.17
CA ALA A 459 -9.01 -14.38 -2.54
C ALA A 459 -8.12 -13.12 -2.67
N ASN A 460 -7.48 -12.96 -3.84
CA ASN A 460 -6.70 -11.78 -4.24
C ASN A 460 -5.38 -11.57 -3.47
N PHE A 461 -4.48 -12.57 -3.54
CA PHE A 461 -3.15 -12.58 -2.92
C PHE A 461 -2.12 -11.66 -3.61
N SER A 462 -2.58 -10.70 -4.42
CA SER A 462 -1.73 -9.74 -5.13
C SER A 462 -0.93 -8.85 -4.16
N LEU A 463 -1.55 -8.43 -3.05
CA LEU A 463 -0.91 -7.62 -2.01
C LEU A 463 -0.20 -8.47 -0.94
N ALA A 464 -0.60 -9.73 -0.75
CA ALA A 464 -0.09 -10.66 0.25
C ALA A 464 1.44 -10.85 0.20
N ILE A 465 2.07 -11.20 1.33
CA ILE A 465 3.52 -11.23 1.48
C ILE A 465 3.95 -12.15 2.63
N SER A 466 5.05 -12.88 2.43
CA SER A 466 5.68 -13.71 3.45
C SER A 466 6.41 -12.87 4.49
N THR A 467 6.39 -13.26 5.77
CA THR A 467 7.10 -12.61 6.88
C THR A 467 8.59 -13.02 6.94
N GLU A 468 9.23 -13.17 5.78
CA GLU A 468 10.60 -13.70 5.64
C GLU A 468 11.56 -13.05 6.65
N THR A 469 12.01 -13.86 7.63
CA THR A 469 12.93 -13.55 8.75
C THR A 469 12.39 -12.77 9.98
N LYS A 470 11.08 -12.57 10.18
CA LYS A 470 10.56 -11.93 11.42
C LYS A 470 9.24 -12.50 11.95
N GLU A 471 9.26 -12.98 13.20
CA GLU A 471 8.07 -13.46 13.94
C GLU A 471 7.12 -12.31 14.31
N ASP A 472 7.67 -11.16 14.77
CA ASP A 472 6.90 -9.94 15.10
C ASP A 472 6.35 -9.18 13.87
N GLY A 473 6.65 -9.65 12.65
CA GLY A 473 6.38 -8.95 11.39
C GLY A 473 7.43 -7.91 11.01
N PHE A 474 7.14 -7.11 10.00
CA PHE A 474 8.12 -6.21 9.35
C PHE A 474 7.51 -4.88 8.89
N PHE A 475 8.35 -3.86 8.76
CA PHE A 475 7.91 -2.53 8.30
C PHE A 475 7.86 -2.46 6.77
N SER A 476 6.74 -1.99 6.23
CA SER A 476 6.47 -1.92 4.79
C SER A 476 6.25 -0.47 4.37
N SER A 477 7.22 0.12 3.68
CA SER A 477 7.16 1.50 3.16
C SER A 477 6.07 1.74 2.10
N LYS A 478 5.37 0.69 1.64
CA LYS A 478 4.27 0.78 0.70
C LYS A 478 2.94 0.46 1.40
N PHE A 479 2.17 1.52 1.67
CA PHE A 479 0.81 1.45 2.21
C PHE A 479 -0.16 0.97 1.12
N VAL A 480 -0.68 -0.25 1.27
CA VAL A 480 -1.61 -0.90 0.33
C VAL A 480 -2.62 -1.75 1.10
N GLY A 481 -3.90 -1.52 0.83
CA GLY A 481 -5.03 -2.14 1.52
C GLY A 481 -6.28 -1.27 1.33
N THR A 482 -7.40 -1.65 1.94
CA THR A 482 -8.69 -0.97 1.75
C THR A 482 -9.07 -0.12 2.97
N ARG A 483 -9.45 1.15 2.75
CA ARG A 483 -9.87 2.10 3.80
C ARG A 483 -10.99 1.49 4.65
N GLY A 484 -10.86 1.62 5.98
CA GLY A 484 -11.79 1.04 6.96
C GLY A 484 -11.43 -0.37 7.44
N TYR A 485 -10.68 -1.16 6.65
CA TYR A 485 -10.17 -2.49 7.06
C TYR A 485 -8.71 -2.44 7.57
N MET A 486 -7.92 -1.46 7.12
CA MET A 486 -6.51 -1.34 7.53
C MET A 486 -6.37 -1.09 9.04
N ALA A 487 -5.50 -1.86 9.68
CA ALA A 487 -5.22 -1.80 11.11
C ALA A 487 -4.49 -0.50 11.49
N PRO A 488 -4.71 0.04 12.71
CA PRO A 488 -4.14 1.31 13.12
C PRO A 488 -2.61 1.30 13.04
N GLU A 489 -1.90 0.29 13.52
CA GLU A 489 -0.43 0.19 13.39
C GLU A 489 0.04 0.01 11.94
N TYR A 490 -0.78 -0.59 11.06
CA TYR A 490 -0.40 -0.70 9.66
C TYR A 490 -0.49 0.67 8.96
N LEU A 491 -1.46 1.50 9.35
CA LEU A 491 -1.51 2.90 8.95
C LEU A 491 -0.40 3.71 9.65
N GLU A 492 -0.23 3.53 10.96
CA GLU A 492 0.50 4.41 11.87
C GLU A 492 1.99 4.11 12.03
N ILE A 493 2.51 3.00 11.52
CA ILE A 493 3.96 2.75 11.44
C ILE A 493 4.33 1.91 10.19
N GLY A 494 3.36 1.48 9.39
CA GLY A 494 3.61 0.56 8.27
C GLY A 494 3.95 -0.87 8.72
N LEU A 495 3.67 -1.23 9.98
CA LEU A 495 3.95 -2.56 10.53
C LEU A 495 3.03 -3.60 9.88
N VAL A 496 3.62 -4.56 9.19
CA VAL A 496 2.96 -5.72 8.57
C VAL A 496 3.28 -6.96 9.40
N SER A 497 2.31 -7.39 10.19
CA SER A 497 2.32 -8.64 10.95
C SER A 497 0.98 -9.36 10.77
N PRO A 498 0.85 -10.66 11.13
CA PRO A 498 -0.44 -11.37 11.13
C PRO A 498 -1.58 -10.60 11.80
N LYS A 499 -1.28 -9.80 12.83
CA LYS A 499 -2.26 -9.01 13.60
C LYS A 499 -2.99 -7.94 12.77
N ILE A 500 -2.47 -7.52 11.60
CA ILE A 500 -3.19 -6.58 10.72
C ILE A 500 -4.36 -7.26 10.01
N ASP A 501 -4.19 -8.53 9.62
CA ASP A 501 -5.26 -9.33 9.03
C ASP A 501 -6.30 -9.71 10.10
N VAL A 502 -5.87 -9.96 11.35
CA VAL A 502 -6.78 -10.17 12.50
C VAL A 502 -7.72 -8.98 12.67
N TYR A 503 -7.18 -7.75 12.65
CA TYR A 503 -7.97 -6.52 12.74
C TYR A 503 -8.94 -6.39 11.56
N ALA A 504 -8.47 -6.58 10.34
CA ALA A 504 -9.29 -6.52 9.13
C ALA A 504 -10.41 -7.58 9.13
N PHE A 505 -10.14 -8.78 9.68
CA PHE A 505 -11.14 -9.81 9.90
C PHE A 505 -12.15 -9.43 11.01
N GLY A 506 -11.71 -8.72 12.05
CA GLY A 506 -12.61 -8.07 13.01
C GLY A 506 -13.63 -7.15 12.34
N VAL A 507 -13.23 -6.37 11.34
CA VAL A 507 -14.15 -5.54 10.53
C VAL A 507 -15.11 -6.40 9.70
N VAL A 508 -14.62 -7.48 9.08
CA VAL A 508 -15.48 -8.42 8.33
C VAL A 508 -16.53 -9.10 9.22
N MET A 509 -16.19 -9.45 10.47
CA MET A 509 -17.16 -10.00 11.42
C MET A 509 -18.24 -8.96 11.82
N LEU A 510 -17.90 -7.67 11.86
CA LEU A 510 -18.90 -6.61 12.02
C LEU A 510 -19.81 -6.45 10.79
N GLU A 511 -19.28 -6.54 9.57
CA GLU A 511 -20.11 -6.58 8.36
C GLU A 511 -21.04 -7.80 8.35
N LEU A 512 -20.56 -8.96 8.82
CA LEU A 512 -21.36 -10.18 8.94
C LEU A 512 -22.55 -10.01 9.91
N ILE A 513 -22.39 -9.40 11.10
CA ILE A 513 -23.52 -9.26 12.04
C ILE A 513 -24.43 -8.05 11.76
N THR A 514 -23.95 -7.02 11.06
CA THR A 514 -24.72 -5.79 10.79
C THR A 514 -25.29 -5.68 9.37
N GLY A 515 -24.70 -6.39 8.40
CA GLY A 515 -25.00 -6.23 6.97
C GLY A 515 -24.53 -4.90 6.35
N LYS A 516 -24.14 -3.91 7.18
CA LYS A 516 -23.76 -2.55 6.77
C LYS A 516 -22.43 -2.54 6.02
N ASN A 517 -22.16 -1.46 5.29
CA ASN A 517 -20.86 -1.23 4.65
C ASN A 517 -19.85 -0.71 5.68
N VAL A 518 -18.56 -0.99 5.45
CA VAL A 518 -17.45 -0.54 6.32
C VAL A 518 -17.37 0.98 6.52
N VAL A 519 -17.80 1.79 5.54
CA VAL A 519 -18.07 3.23 5.67
C VAL A 519 -19.57 3.46 5.55
N MET A 520 -20.13 4.20 6.50
CA MET A 520 -21.52 4.61 6.55
C MET A 520 -21.60 6.15 6.51
N ILE A 521 -22.78 6.69 6.16
CA ILE A 521 -23.08 8.11 6.33
C ILE A 521 -24.00 8.25 7.54
N HIS A 522 -23.61 9.09 8.51
CA HIS A 522 -24.40 9.45 9.69
C HIS A 522 -24.29 10.96 9.89
N ASP A 523 -25.43 11.64 10.00
CA ASP A 523 -25.56 13.10 10.11
C ASP A 523 -24.70 13.89 9.10
N GLY A 524 -24.67 13.39 7.85
CA GLY A 524 -23.92 13.97 6.74
C GLY A 524 -22.39 13.74 6.78
N LYS A 525 -21.89 12.98 7.75
CA LYS A 525 -20.46 12.65 7.91
C LYS A 525 -20.19 11.16 7.64
N GLU A 526 -18.97 10.85 7.20
CA GLU A 526 -18.50 9.47 7.14
C GLU A 526 -18.26 8.92 8.55
N LEU A 527 -18.79 7.74 8.83
CA LEU A 527 -18.59 6.99 10.08
C LEU A 527 -18.13 5.56 9.75
N LEU A 528 -17.03 5.12 10.36
CA LEU A 528 -16.55 3.75 10.21
C LEU A 528 -17.42 2.77 11.00
N LEU A 529 -17.68 1.61 10.42
CA LEU A 529 -18.46 0.54 11.04
C LEU A 529 -17.84 0.06 12.37
N SER A 530 -16.51 -0.05 12.41
CA SER A 530 -15.75 -0.37 13.62
C SER A 530 -15.95 0.67 14.72
N SER A 531 -15.81 1.97 14.41
CA SER A 531 -16.04 3.04 15.38
C SER A 531 -17.46 3.06 15.94
N ALA A 532 -18.47 2.81 15.10
CA ALA A 532 -19.87 2.75 15.55
C ALA A 532 -20.09 1.59 16.55
N VAL A 533 -19.63 0.38 16.22
CA VAL A 533 -19.84 -0.79 17.10
C VAL A 533 -18.97 -0.74 18.35
N ILE A 534 -17.75 -0.18 18.29
CA ILE A 534 -16.93 0.03 19.49
C ILE A 534 -17.66 0.93 20.49
N SER A 535 -18.21 2.08 20.05
CA SER A 535 -18.99 2.97 20.91
C SER A 535 -20.21 2.29 21.54
N ILE A 536 -20.92 1.44 20.77
CA ILE A 536 -22.05 0.63 21.28
C ILE A 536 -21.58 -0.37 22.35
N MET A 537 -20.45 -1.05 22.11
CA MET A 537 -19.89 -2.08 23.01
C MET A 537 -19.21 -1.52 24.26
N GLU A 538 -18.86 -0.24 24.26
CA GLU A 538 -18.37 0.53 25.42
C GLU A 538 -19.50 1.36 26.10
N GLY A 539 -20.71 1.33 25.52
CA GLY A 539 -21.92 1.98 26.02
C GLY A 539 -22.58 1.27 27.22
N LYS A 540 -23.64 1.88 27.76
CA LYS A 540 -24.36 1.33 28.93
C LYS A 540 -25.47 0.34 28.57
N ASN A 541 -26.10 0.49 27.40
CA ASN A 541 -27.24 -0.33 26.98
C ASN A 541 -26.88 -1.26 25.81
N VAL A 542 -25.69 -1.88 25.89
CA VAL A 542 -25.03 -2.63 24.81
C VAL A 542 -25.98 -3.55 24.04
N GLU A 543 -26.82 -4.32 24.72
CA GLU A 543 -27.71 -5.29 24.07
C GLU A 543 -28.79 -4.61 23.21
N PHE A 544 -29.38 -3.52 23.70
CA PHE A 544 -30.41 -2.75 22.98
C PHE A 544 -29.81 -1.94 21.84
N GLU A 545 -28.67 -1.27 22.08
CA GLU A 545 -27.98 -0.48 21.06
C GLU A 545 -27.44 -1.38 19.94
N LEU A 546 -26.86 -2.54 20.29
CA LEU A 546 -26.42 -3.54 19.31
C LEU A 546 -27.60 -4.13 18.55
N TYR A 547 -28.70 -4.52 19.23
CA TYR A 547 -29.89 -5.09 18.59
C TYR A 547 -30.43 -4.19 17.46
N ASN A 548 -30.56 -2.88 17.71
CA ASN A 548 -31.00 -1.90 16.72
C ASN A 548 -29.99 -1.67 15.58
N PHE A 549 -28.76 -2.18 15.73
CA PHE A 549 -27.67 -2.03 14.78
C PHE A 549 -27.38 -3.31 13.96
N LEU A 550 -27.96 -4.46 14.32
CA LEU A 550 -27.81 -5.73 13.60
C LEU A 550 -28.52 -5.74 12.24
N ASP A 551 -28.18 -6.75 11.43
CA ASP A 551 -28.89 -7.05 10.18
C ASP A 551 -30.30 -7.62 10.46
N PRO A 552 -31.39 -7.01 9.95
CA PRO A 552 -32.75 -7.53 10.16
C PRO A 552 -32.97 -8.97 9.69
N SER A 553 -32.20 -9.45 8.70
CA SER A 553 -32.31 -10.84 8.21
C SER A 553 -31.84 -11.89 9.22
N LEU A 554 -31.07 -11.50 10.25
CA LEU A 554 -30.63 -12.39 11.33
C LEU A 554 -31.71 -12.65 12.39
N ASN A 555 -32.87 -12.00 12.31
CA ASN A 555 -34.00 -12.14 13.25
C ASN A 555 -33.54 -12.14 14.73
N ALA A 556 -32.73 -11.14 15.09
CA ALA A 556 -31.95 -11.11 16.33
C ALA A 556 -32.78 -11.10 17.64
N VAL A 557 -34.11 -10.95 17.55
CA VAL A 557 -35.07 -10.98 18.67
C VAL A 557 -34.84 -12.17 19.61
N TYR A 558 -34.45 -13.31 19.04
CA TYR A 558 -34.28 -14.56 19.79
C TYR A 558 -32.83 -14.92 20.09
N ARG A 559 -31.84 -14.28 19.42
CA ARG A 559 -30.40 -14.68 19.48
C ARG A 559 -29.44 -13.48 19.64
N ILE A 560 -29.76 -12.54 20.53
CA ILE A 560 -28.85 -11.43 20.88
C ILE A 560 -27.56 -11.93 21.58
N ASP A 561 -27.59 -13.13 22.17
CA ASP A 561 -26.44 -13.84 22.73
C ASP A 561 -25.32 -14.06 21.71
N LEU A 562 -25.67 -14.58 20.52
CA LEU A 562 -24.74 -14.83 19.41
C LEU A 562 -24.16 -13.51 18.89
N ALA A 563 -25.01 -12.51 18.72
CA ALA A 563 -24.60 -11.18 18.29
C ALA A 563 -23.58 -10.54 19.25
N LEU A 564 -23.85 -10.62 20.56
CA LEU A 564 -22.93 -10.14 21.60
C LEU A 564 -21.63 -10.94 21.62
N ALA A 565 -21.68 -12.27 21.40
CA ALA A 565 -20.49 -13.11 21.35
C ALA A 565 -19.59 -12.76 20.14
N VAL A 566 -20.16 -12.63 18.94
CA VAL A 566 -19.44 -12.24 17.72
C VAL A 566 -18.94 -10.79 17.82
N ALA A 567 -19.74 -9.85 18.36
CA ALA A 567 -19.31 -8.47 18.59
C ALA A 567 -18.14 -8.38 19.59
N LYS A 568 -18.14 -9.18 20.66
CA LYS A 568 -17.04 -9.23 21.65
C LYS A 568 -15.72 -9.69 21.02
N ILE A 569 -15.72 -10.79 20.26
CA ILE A 569 -14.48 -11.25 19.57
C ILE A 569 -14.07 -10.28 18.45
N SER A 570 -15.01 -9.65 17.75
CA SER A 570 -14.72 -8.59 16.78
C SER A 570 -14.03 -7.39 17.42
N VAL A 571 -14.54 -6.87 18.54
CA VAL A 571 -13.94 -5.74 19.27
C VAL A 571 -12.61 -6.11 19.93
N ALA A 572 -12.37 -7.39 20.26
CA ALA A 572 -11.05 -7.89 20.65
C ALA A 572 -10.06 -7.86 19.47
N CYS A 573 -10.46 -8.31 18.29
CA CYS A 573 -9.67 -8.18 17.06
C CYS A 573 -9.39 -6.71 16.68
N LEU A 574 -10.28 -5.78 17.02
CA LEU A 574 -10.17 -4.35 16.70
C LEU A 574 -9.37 -3.52 17.73
N LYS A 575 -8.72 -4.14 18.73
CA LYS A 575 -7.91 -3.38 19.70
C LYS A 575 -6.73 -2.66 19.02
N ARG A 576 -6.50 -1.40 19.39
CA ARG A 576 -5.45 -0.55 18.80
C ARG A 576 -4.06 -1.19 18.92
N ASP A 577 -3.75 -1.66 20.12
CA ASP A 577 -2.56 -2.43 20.43
C ASP A 577 -2.62 -3.84 19.78
N PRO A 578 -1.70 -4.19 18.86
CA PRO A 578 -1.72 -5.48 18.15
C PRO A 578 -1.46 -6.69 19.07
N ALA A 579 -0.71 -6.51 20.16
CA ALA A 579 -0.42 -7.56 21.13
C ALA A 579 -1.65 -7.90 21.99
N LYS A 580 -2.61 -6.97 22.11
CA LYS A 580 -3.89 -7.16 22.82
C LYS A 580 -5.01 -7.74 21.92
N ARG A 581 -4.74 -8.00 20.64
CA ARG A 581 -5.65 -8.75 19.76
C ARG A 581 -5.41 -10.24 19.95
N PRO A 582 -6.45 -11.09 19.83
CA PRO A 582 -6.29 -12.54 19.89
C PRO A 582 -5.36 -13.08 18.77
N CYS A 583 -4.88 -14.31 18.92
CA CYS A 583 -4.34 -15.08 17.78
C CYS A 583 -5.47 -15.81 17.03
N MET A 584 -5.22 -16.22 15.78
CA MET A 584 -6.29 -16.77 14.93
C MET A 584 -6.86 -18.09 15.45
N ASP A 585 -6.10 -18.85 16.22
CA ASP A 585 -6.53 -20.06 16.94
C ASP A 585 -7.52 -19.76 18.08
N GLU A 586 -7.31 -18.69 18.86
CA GLU A 586 -8.30 -18.21 19.84
C GLU A 586 -9.60 -17.74 19.16
N VAL A 587 -9.47 -17.06 18.01
CA VAL A 587 -10.62 -16.61 17.19
C VAL A 587 -11.39 -17.80 16.62
N VAL A 588 -10.70 -18.79 16.04
CA VAL A 588 -11.26 -20.04 15.53
C VAL A 588 -11.96 -20.82 16.67
N SER A 589 -11.30 -20.98 17.82
CA SER A 589 -11.88 -21.65 18.99
C SER A 589 -13.15 -20.95 19.50
N THR A 590 -13.14 -19.62 19.53
CA THR A 590 -14.30 -18.81 19.90
C THR A 590 -15.45 -18.96 18.90
N LEU A 591 -15.16 -18.91 17.60
CA LEU A 591 -16.15 -19.10 16.53
C LEU A 591 -16.70 -20.53 16.47
N MET A 592 -15.89 -21.56 16.76
CA MET A 592 -16.34 -22.95 16.89
C MET A 592 -17.31 -23.15 18.06
N ARG A 593 -17.14 -22.43 19.17
CA ARG A 593 -18.14 -22.43 20.26
C ARG A 593 -19.44 -21.78 19.78
N ILE A 594 -19.35 -20.57 19.22
CA ILE A 594 -20.51 -19.84 18.68
C ILE A 594 -21.25 -20.66 17.61
N GLN A 595 -20.55 -21.44 16.78
CA GLN A 595 -21.19 -22.34 15.81
C GLN A 595 -22.01 -23.44 16.49
N ARG A 596 -21.50 -24.10 17.53
CA ARG A 596 -22.29 -25.09 18.30
C ARG A 596 -23.51 -24.42 18.92
N ASP A 597 -23.35 -23.21 19.45
CA ASP A 597 -24.44 -22.43 20.02
C ASP A 597 -25.49 -22.02 18.94
N CYS A 598 -25.11 -21.91 17.65
CA CYS A 598 -26.03 -21.76 16.51
C CYS A 598 -26.74 -23.07 16.12
N GLU A 599 -26.09 -24.21 16.30
CA GLU A 599 -26.55 -25.55 15.85
C GLU A 599 -27.42 -26.27 16.91
N ILE A 600 -27.38 -25.84 18.16
CA ILE A 600 -28.30 -26.30 19.22
C ILE A 600 -29.65 -25.57 19.07
N VAL A 601 -30.54 -26.14 18.24
CA VAL A 601 -31.95 -25.76 18.05
C VAL A 601 -32.82 -27.01 17.89
#